data_AF-A0A956L2R1-F1
#
_entry.id   AF-A0A956L2R1-F1
#
_cell.length_a   1.000
_cell.length_b   1.000
_cell.length_c   1.000
_cell.angle_alpha   90.00
_cell.angle_beta   90.00
_cell.angle_gamma   90.00
#
_symmetry.space_group_name_H-M   'P 1'
#
loop_
_entity.id
_entity.type
_entity.pdbx_description
1 polymer ?
#
loop_
_entity_poly.entity_id
_entity_poly.type
_entity_poly.pdbx_seq_one_letter_code
_entity_poly.pdbx_strand_id
1 'polypeptide(L)'
;MRRRSSGSRVYLGHCEADGAAAKGLATALRDEHGLEVWLADWEVGLGEVIVAKHDEAIARAEVALLVFSRKGLGDQWMLQQYAAMLTQ
;
A
#
# COMPACT_ATOMS: atom_id res chain seq x y z
N MET A 1 14.47 16.26 15.43
CA MET A 1 14.59 16.57 13.99
C MET A 1 14.52 15.25 13.23
N ARG A 2 13.35 14.86 12.70
CA ARG A 2 13.20 13.61 11.92
C ARG A 2 13.92 13.80 10.58
N ARG A 3 14.85 12.90 10.21
CA ARG A 3 15.41 12.83 8.85
C ARG A 3 14.22 12.72 7.89
N ARG A 4 14.05 13.69 6.99
CA ARG A 4 13.27 13.46 5.77
C ARG A 4 14.04 12.41 4.98
N SER A 5 13.53 11.19 4.94
CA SER A 5 13.93 10.24 3.91
C SER A 5 13.57 10.87 2.56
N SER A 6 14.48 10.74 1.60
CA SER A 6 14.47 11.49 0.34
C SER A 6 13.70 10.77 -0.78
N GLY A 7 13.04 9.64 -0.46
CA GLY A 7 12.25 8.87 -1.42
C GLY A 7 10.79 9.29 -1.36
N SER A 8 10.11 9.30 -2.50
CA SER A 8 8.66 9.51 -2.54
C SER A 8 7.95 8.45 -1.70
N ARG A 9 6.88 8.88 -1.02
CA ARG A 9 6.01 7.98 -0.26
C ARG A 9 5.06 7.26 -1.18
N VAL A 10 5.16 5.94 -1.19
CA VAL A 10 4.38 5.06 -2.06
C VAL A 10 3.41 4.25 -1.22
N TYR A 11 2.12 4.43 -1.45
CA TYR A 11 1.11 3.51 -0.94
C TYR A 11 1.04 2.29 -1.86
N LEU A 12 1.07 1.06 -1.32
CA LEU A 12 0.87 -0.17 -2.08
C LEU A 12 -0.29 -0.98 -1.52
N GLY A 13 -1.42 -0.94 -2.22
CA GLY A 13 -2.61 -1.73 -1.92
C GLY A 13 -2.63 -3.07 -2.67
N HIS A 14 -3.14 -4.10 -2.02
CA HIS A 14 -3.38 -5.42 -2.62
C HIS A 14 -4.50 -6.15 -1.86
N CYS A 15 -4.99 -7.26 -2.42
CA CYS A 15 -5.82 -8.21 -1.69
C CYS A 15 -4.96 -9.36 -1.13
N GLU A 16 -5.55 -10.16 -0.25
CA GLU A 16 -4.85 -11.28 0.39
C GLU A 16 -4.23 -12.26 -0.61
N ALA A 17 -4.95 -12.56 -1.70
CA ALA A 17 -4.49 -13.48 -2.75
C ALA A 17 -3.20 -13.04 -3.46
N ASP A 18 -2.90 -11.73 -3.41
CA ASP A 18 -1.79 -11.11 -4.14
C ASP A 18 -0.64 -10.65 -3.20
N GLY A 19 -0.73 -10.95 -1.90
CA GLY A 19 0.22 -10.49 -0.89
C GLY A 19 1.68 -10.89 -1.16
N ALA A 20 1.93 -12.10 -1.65
CA ALA A 20 3.29 -12.53 -1.98
C ALA A 20 3.92 -11.69 -3.10
N ALA A 21 3.15 -11.37 -4.15
CA ALA A 21 3.62 -10.54 -5.25
C ALA A 21 3.79 -9.08 -4.81
N ALA A 22 2.81 -8.56 -4.05
CA ALA A 22 2.85 -7.21 -3.48
C ALA A 22 4.07 -7.01 -2.57
N LYS A 23 4.36 -7.97 -1.69
CA LYS A 23 5.54 -7.94 -0.81
C LYS A 23 6.87 -8.02 -1.59
N GLY A 24 6.92 -8.82 -2.65
CA GLY A 24 8.08 -8.87 -3.55
C GLY A 24 8.35 -7.50 -4.19
N LEU A 25 7.31 -6.88 -4.75
CA LEU A 25 7.40 -5.55 -5.35
C LEU A 25 7.76 -4.46 -4.32
N ALA A 26 7.11 -4.47 -3.15
CA ALA A 26 7.38 -3.51 -2.08
C ALA A 26 8.84 -3.57 -1.62
N THR A 27 9.37 -4.79 -1.46
CA THR A 27 10.78 -5.01 -1.10
C THR A 27 11.72 -4.44 -2.15
N ALA A 28 11.49 -4.71 -3.43
CA ALA A 28 12.32 -4.18 -4.52
C ALA A 28 12.27 -2.65 -4.60
N LEU A 29 11.08 -2.04 -4.51
CA LEU A 29 10.90 -0.58 -4.51
C LEU A 29 11.64 0.09 -3.33
N ARG A 30 11.61 -0.53 -2.16
CA ARG A 30 12.32 -0.02 -0.98
C ARG A 30 13.83 -0.21 -1.08
N ASP A 31 14.27 -1.43 -1.38
CA ASP A 31 15.67 -1.84 -1.22
C ASP A 31 16.53 -1.48 -2.45
N GLU A 32 15.96 -1.54 -3.66
CA GLU A 32 16.68 -1.24 -4.91
C GLU A 32 16.50 0.21 -5.37
N HIS A 33 15.36 0.82 -5.05
CA HIS A 33 15.01 2.18 -5.51
C HIS A 33 14.94 3.23 -4.40
N GLY A 34 15.08 2.83 -3.12
CA GLY A 34 15.11 3.76 -1.99
C GLY A 34 13.78 4.49 -1.73
N LEU A 35 12.66 3.93 -2.17
CA LEU A 35 11.33 4.51 -1.97
C LEU A 35 10.79 4.20 -0.57
N GLU A 36 9.99 5.12 -0.03
CA GLU A 36 9.26 4.90 1.23
C GLU A 36 7.96 4.17 0.94
N VAL A 37 7.98 2.84 0.96
CA VAL A 37 6.78 2.03 0.66
C VAL A 37 5.99 1.72 1.92
N TRP A 38 4.71 2.09 1.91
CA TRP A 38 3.72 1.64 2.87
C TRP A 38 3.05 0.36 2.34
N LEU A 39 3.12 -0.72 3.13
CA LEU A 39 2.48 -2.01 2.84
C LEU A 39 1.74 -2.47 4.09
N ALA A 40 0.47 -2.88 3.95
CA ALA A 40 -0.37 -3.28 5.07
C ALA A 40 0.28 -4.39 5.93
N ASP A 41 0.88 -5.40 5.29
CA ASP A 41 1.60 -6.50 5.95
C ASP A 41 2.75 -6.04 6.89
N TRP A 42 3.26 -4.82 6.71
CA TRP A 42 4.34 -4.26 7.54
C TRP A 42 3.82 -3.27 8.58
N GLU A 43 2.77 -2.54 8.23
CA GLU A 43 2.35 -1.33 8.93
C GLU A 43 1.10 -1.51 9.79
N VAL A 44 0.35 -2.59 9.57
CA VAL A 44 -0.91 -2.87 10.27
C VAL A 44 -0.73 -3.99 11.28
N GLY A 45 -0.87 -3.65 12.56
CA GLY A 45 -0.75 -4.57 13.69
C GLY A 45 -2.08 -5.19 14.14
N LEU A 46 -1.99 -6.16 15.05
CA LEU A 46 -3.16 -6.77 15.69
C LEU A 46 -3.92 -5.73 16.52
N GLY A 47 -5.24 -5.64 16.31
CA GLY A 47 -6.13 -4.72 17.01
C GLY A 47 -6.26 -3.34 16.36
N GLU A 48 -5.58 -3.08 15.25
CA GLU A 48 -5.72 -1.83 14.51
C GLU A 48 -6.91 -1.88 13.54
N VAL A 49 -7.54 -0.73 13.33
CA VAL A 49 -8.62 -0.58 12.34
C VAL A 49 -7.98 -0.45 10.97
N ILE A 50 -7.96 -1.56 10.23
CA ILE A 50 -7.32 -1.68 8.91
C ILE A 50 -7.74 -0.52 7.99
N VAL A 51 -9.04 -0.28 7.82
CA VAL A 51 -9.56 0.78 6.93
C VAL A 51 -8.95 2.15 7.25
N ALA A 52 -8.92 2.56 8.51
CA ALA A 52 -8.38 3.86 8.90
C ALA A 52 -6.88 3.99 8.59
N LYS A 53 -6.12 2.90 8.71
CA LYS A 53 -4.69 2.88 8.35
C LYS A 53 -4.46 3.05 6.86
N HIS A 54 -5.31 2.43 6.04
CA HIS A 54 -5.27 2.60 4.59
C HIS A 54 -5.60 4.04 4.19
N ASP A 55 -6.65 4.64 4.75
CA ASP A 55 -7.03 6.03 4.47
C ASP A 55 -5.91 7.00 4.86
N GLU A 56 -5.33 6.84 6.05
CA GLU A 56 -4.18 7.65 6.48
C GLU A 56 -2.96 7.49 5.58
N ALA A 57 -2.70 6.28 5.07
CA ALA A 57 -1.57 6.01 4.21
C ALA A 57 -1.77 6.63 2.82
N ILE A 58 -2.96 6.48 2.23
CA ILE A 58 -3.34 7.07 0.95
C ILE A 58 -3.22 8.60 1.02
N ALA A 59 -3.79 9.23 2.05
CA ALA A 59 -3.75 10.69 2.22
C ALA A 59 -2.32 11.27 2.39
N ARG A 60 -1.34 10.44 2.77
CA ARG A 60 0.07 10.87 2.97
C ARG A 60 0.98 10.46 1.81
N ALA A 61 0.49 9.65 0.88
CA ALA A 61 1.28 9.14 -0.23
C ALA A 61 1.40 10.17 -1.35
N GLU A 62 2.56 10.21 -2.01
CA GLU A 62 2.79 10.99 -3.22
C GLU A 62 2.44 10.18 -4.48
N VAL A 63 2.55 8.85 -4.36
CA VAL A 63 2.24 7.87 -5.41
C VAL A 63 1.48 6.71 -4.78
N ALA A 64 0.49 6.19 -5.49
CA ALA A 64 -0.28 5.05 -5.05
C ALA A 64 -0.22 3.94 -6.11
N LEU A 65 0.06 2.71 -5.68
CA LEU A 65 0.13 1.50 -6.49
C LEU A 65 -0.93 0.51 -6.02
N LEU A 66 -1.60 -0.12 -6.97
CA LEU A 66 -2.58 -1.17 -6.70
C LEU A 66 -2.14 -2.44 -7.43
N VAL A 67 -1.85 -3.50 -6.67
CA VAL A 67 -1.38 -4.78 -7.18
C VAL A 67 -2.50 -5.80 -7.07
N PHE A 68 -2.88 -6.39 -8.20
CA PHE A 68 -3.84 -7.49 -8.23
C PHE A 68 -3.57 -8.45 -9.38
N SER A 69 -3.85 -9.73 -9.15
CA SER A 69 -3.90 -10.75 -10.18
C SER A 69 -5.34 -10.99 -10.64
N ARG A 70 -5.50 -11.91 -11.59
CA ARG A 70 -6.82 -12.41 -11.97
C ARG A 70 -7.62 -12.98 -10.80
N LYS A 71 -6.97 -13.45 -9.73
CA LYS A 71 -7.65 -13.97 -8.53
C LYS A 71 -8.19 -12.86 -7.64
N GLY A 72 -7.52 -11.70 -7.62
CA GLY A 72 -7.97 -10.51 -6.90
C GLY A 72 -9.02 -9.68 -7.67
N LEU A 73 -9.26 -9.99 -8.95
CA LEU A 73 -10.31 -9.33 -9.73
C LEU A 73 -11.69 -9.59 -9.11
N GLY A 74 -12.46 -8.51 -8.89
CA GLY A 74 -13.80 -8.58 -8.31
C GLY A 74 -13.82 -8.63 -6.79
N ASP A 75 -12.67 -8.59 -6.12
CA ASP A 75 -12.60 -8.41 -4.68
C ASP A 75 -13.15 -7.02 -4.30
N GLN A 76 -14.15 -7.00 -3.42
CA GLN A 76 -14.77 -5.76 -2.94
C GLN A 76 -13.78 -4.84 -2.23
N TRP A 77 -12.81 -5.42 -1.51
CA TRP A 77 -11.74 -4.66 -0.88
C TRP A 77 -10.93 -3.87 -1.90
N MET A 78 -10.58 -4.51 -3.02
CA MET A 78 -9.81 -3.86 -4.08
C MET A 78 -10.57 -2.71 -4.74
N LEU A 79 -11.88 -2.86 -4.92
CA LEU A 79 -12.72 -1.77 -5.44
C LEU A 79 -12.80 -0.59 -4.47
N GLN A 80 -12.90 -0.85 -3.17
CA GLN A 80 -12.90 0.19 -2.14
C GLN A 80 -11.57 0.95 -2.10
N GLN A 81 -10.45 0.22 -2.14
CA GLN A 81 -9.12 0.82 -2.17
C GLN A 81 -8.89 1.65 -3.44
N TYR A 82 -9.29 1.13 -4.60
CA TYR A 82 -9.24 1.87 -5.86
C TYR A 82 -10.06 3.17 -5.81
N ALA A 83 -11.29 3.12 -5.27
CA ALA A 83 -12.13 4.30 -5.12
C ALA A 83 -11.49 5.33 -4.17
N ALA A 84 -10.94 4.89 -3.03
CA ALA A 84 -10.25 5.76 -2.08
C ALA A 84 -9.05 6.47 -2.73
N MET A 85 -8.21 5.74 -3.48
CA MET A 85 -7.07 6.32 -4.21
C MET A 85 -7.45 7.42 -5.21
N LEU A 86 -8.67 7.41 -5.74
CA LEU A 86 -9.14 8.39 -6.75
C LEU A 86 -9.92 9.57 -6.17
N THR A 87 -10.28 9.53 -4.89
CA THR A 87 -11.23 10.49 -4.29
C THR A 87 -10.67 11.25 -3.09
N GLN A 88 -9.45 10.92 -2.65
CA GLN A 88 -8.77 11.52 -1.50
C GLN A 88 -7.86 12.68 -1.90
#